data_AF-K1TJC4-F1
#
_entry.id   AF-K1TJC4-F1
#
_cell.length_a   1.000
_cell.length_b   1.000
_cell.length_c   1.000
_cell.angle_alpha   90.00
_cell.angle_beta   90.00
_cell.angle_gamma   90.00
#
_symmetry.space_group_name_H-M   'P 1'
#
loop_
_entity.id
_entity.type
_entity.pdbx_description
1 polymer ?
#
loop_
_entity_poly.entity_id
_entity_poly.type
_entity_poly.pdbx_seq_one_letter_code
_entity_poly.pdbx_strand_id
1 'polypeptide(L)'
;GFKIMVYRKGEKYVVKSHICDKKLQLEESKLVEQAKRIAKPAQGRTQPDEIGLFDEMVLGIQNYYRIATCISLDCRKIHRRVMTVLTNRLNTETGCQLVREGGAMTDSEKERFGASQMVRYVSGINRPIYPIAFIKYKTAIGISAAVCCFSPAGRKKYTIIWR
;
A
#
# COMPACT_ATOMS: atom_id res chain seq x y z
N GLY A 1 -2.37 -14.11 2.71
CA GLY A 1 -2.19 -15.36 1.95
C GLY A 1 -2.06 -15.02 0.48
N PHE A 2 -1.25 -15.77 -0.26
CA PHE A 2 -1.00 -15.55 -1.68
C PHE A 2 -1.72 -16.60 -2.53
N LYS A 3 -2.27 -16.17 -3.67
CA LYS A 3 -2.76 -17.06 -4.73
C LYS A 3 -1.67 -17.13 -5.80
N ILE A 4 -1.10 -18.31 -6.00
CA ILE A 4 0.06 -18.53 -6.87
C ILE A 4 -0.36 -19.47 -8.00
N MET A 5 -0.06 -19.09 -9.23
CA MET A 5 -0.35 -19.89 -10.42
C MET A 5 0.84 -19.86 -11.37
N VAL A 6 1.15 -21.01 -11.96
CA VAL A 6 2.13 -21.11 -13.04
C VAL A 6 1.39 -20.93 -14.37
N TYR A 7 1.97 -20.15 -15.27
CA TYR A 7 1.45 -19.99 -16.63
C TYR A 7 2.57 -20.07 -17.65
N ARG A 8 2.25 -20.58 -18.84
CA ARG A 8 3.19 -20.64 -19.96
C ARG A 8 3.29 -19.26 -20.61
N LYS A 9 4.50 -18.74 -20.74
CA LYS A 9 4.84 -17.50 -21.45
C LYS A 9 5.83 -17.83 -22.56
N GLY A 10 5.30 -18.07 -23.77
CA GLY A 10 6.06 -18.60 -24.89
C GLY A 10 6.61 -19.99 -24.58
N GLU A 11 7.94 -20.12 -24.57
CA GLU A 11 8.64 -21.37 -24.27
C GLU A 11 8.96 -21.57 -22.79
N LYS A 12 8.71 -20.56 -21.93
CA LYS A 12 9.06 -20.62 -20.50
C LYS A 12 7.82 -20.68 -19.62
N TYR A 13 7.97 -21.23 -18.42
CA TYR A 13 6.97 -21.15 -17.36
C TYR A 13 7.29 -19.99 -16.42
N VAL A 14 6.28 -19.18 -16.11
CA VAL A 14 6.42 -18.02 -15.21
C VAL A 14 5.36 -18.12 -14.12
N VAL A 15 5.71 -17.69 -12.92
CA VAL A 15 4.81 -17.63 -11.78
C VAL A 15 4.08 -16.29 -11.75
N LYS A 16 2.76 -16.32 -11.56
CA LYS A 16 1.94 -15.17 -11.16
C LYS A 16 1.49 -15.35 -9.72
N SER A 17 1.78 -14.37 -8.89
CA SER A 17 1.30 -14.31 -7.52
C SER A 17 0.41 -13.08 -7.30
N HIS A 18 -0.72 -13.32 -6.64
CA HIS A 18 -1.76 -12.36 -6.28
C HIS A 18 -2.07 -12.44 -4.78
N ILE A 19 -2.78 -11.45 -4.26
CA ILE A 19 -3.46 -11.57 -2.97
C ILE A 19 -4.60 -12.59 -3.12
N CYS A 20 -4.80 -13.48 -2.13
CA CYS A 20 -5.97 -14.35 -2.11
C CYS A 20 -7.28 -13.54 -2.14
N ASP A 21 -8.27 -14.00 -2.92
CA ASP A 21 -9.54 -13.28 -3.15
C ASP A 21 -10.24 -12.87 -1.83
N LYS A 22 -10.33 -13.79 -0.86
CA LYS A 22 -10.90 -13.52 0.48
C LYS A 22 -10.15 -12.43 1.24
N LYS A 23 -8.81 -12.40 1.15
CA LYS A 23 -7.99 -11.40 1.84
C LYS A 23 -8.05 -10.05 1.12
N LEU A 24 -8.11 -10.06 -0.21
CA LEU A 24 -8.26 -8.84 -1.01
C LEU A 24 -9.56 -8.11 -0.63
N GLN A 25 -10.68 -8.84 -0.56
CA GLN A 25 -11.99 -8.28 -0.16
C GLN A 25 -11.97 -7.74 1.28
N LEU A 26 -11.30 -8.45 2.19
CA LEU A 26 -11.16 -8.02 3.59
C LEU A 26 -10.39 -6.70 3.69
N GLU A 27 -9.21 -6.60 3.05
CA GLU A 27 -8.41 -5.37 3.08
C GLU A 27 -9.11 -4.23 2.35
N GLU A 28 -9.81 -4.51 1.24
CA GLU A 28 -10.65 -3.51 0.56
C GLU A 28 -11.70 -2.95 1.52
N SER A 29 -12.45 -3.82 2.20
CA SER A 29 -13.54 -3.41 3.10
C SER A 29 -13.02 -2.55 4.25
N LYS A 30 -11.89 -2.95 4.86
CA LYS A 30 -11.25 -2.18 5.93
C LYS A 30 -10.80 -0.79 5.47
N LEU A 31 -10.13 -0.70 4.32
CA LEU A 31 -9.68 0.59 3.79
C LEU A 31 -10.82 1.49 3.35
N VAL A 32 -11.90 0.91 2.81
CA VAL A 32 -13.12 1.65 2.46
C VAL A 32 -13.80 2.18 3.72
N GLU A 33 -13.89 1.39 4.78
CA GLU A 33 -14.43 1.85 6.06
C GLU A 33 -13.56 2.97 6.64
N GLN A 34 -12.25 2.80 6.62
CA GLN A 34 -11.32 3.83 7.08
C GLN A 34 -11.42 5.12 6.26
N ALA A 35 -11.60 5.02 4.94
CA ALA A 35 -11.83 6.18 4.08
C ALA A 35 -13.14 6.92 4.43
N LYS A 36 -14.18 6.22 4.89
CA LYS A 36 -15.39 6.88 5.41
C LYS A 36 -15.10 7.63 6.71
N ARG A 37 -14.23 7.09 7.57
CA ARG A 37 -13.81 7.73 8.83
C ARG A 37 -12.94 8.96 8.59
N ILE A 38 -12.14 9.00 7.53
CA ILE A 38 -11.43 10.23 7.13
C ILE A 38 -12.42 11.36 6.82
N ALA A 39 -13.55 11.07 6.19
CA ALA A 39 -14.56 12.10 5.92
C ALA A 39 -15.41 12.45 7.15
N LYS A 40 -15.68 11.46 8.01
CA LYS A 40 -16.42 11.63 9.27
C LYS A 40 -15.69 10.91 10.40
N PRO A 41 -14.77 11.60 11.11
CA PRO A 41 -13.96 11.00 12.16
C PRO A 41 -14.81 10.35 13.26
N ALA A 42 -14.28 9.28 13.85
CA ALA A 42 -14.91 8.64 15.00
C ALA A 42 -14.85 9.57 16.23
N GLN A 43 -15.75 9.36 17.20
CA GLN A 43 -15.73 10.13 18.44
C GLN A 43 -14.35 10.04 19.12
N GLY A 44 -13.78 11.19 19.45
CA GLY A 44 -12.46 11.29 20.09
C GLY A 44 -11.27 11.19 19.13
N ARG A 45 -11.48 11.12 17.81
CA ARG A 45 -10.41 11.16 16.80
C ARG A 45 -10.53 12.37 15.90
N THR A 46 -9.37 12.90 15.50
CA THR A 46 -9.30 13.98 14.52
C THR A 46 -9.15 13.41 13.12
N GLN A 47 -9.45 14.24 12.11
CA GLN A 47 -9.29 13.86 10.71
C GLN A 47 -7.83 13.50 10.35
N PRO A 48 -6.79 14.23 10.81
CA PRO A 48 -5.40 13.81 10.66
C PRO A 48 -5.08 12.43 11.25
N ASP A 49 -5.66 12.07 12.40
CA ASP A 49 -5.43 10.76 13.03
C ASP A 49 -5.98 9.62 12.16
N GLU A 50 -7.17 9.82 11.58
CA GLU A 50 -7.78 8.82 10.69
C GLU A 50 -7.01 8.68 9.36
N ILE A 51 -6.40 9.76 8.87
CA ILE A 51 -5.47 9.73 7.73
C ILE A 51 -4.20 8.96 8.11
N GLY A 52 -3.62 9.23 9.28
CA GLY A 52 -2.46 8.49 9.77
C GLY A 52 -2.70 6.98 9.88
N LEU A 53 -3.84 6.59 10.45
CA LEU A 53 -4.23 5.18 10.52
C LEU A 53 -4.42 4.55 9.13
N PHE A 54 -5.01 5.29 8.19
CA PHE A 54 -5.13 4.84 6.81
C PHE A 54 -3.76 4.62 6.15
N ASP A 55 -2.83 5.55 6.33
CA ASP A 55 -1.47 5.47 5.79
C ASP A 55 -0.72 4.25 6.33
N GLU A 56 -0.82 4.00 7.64
CA GLU A 56 -0.23 2.83 8.30
C GLU A 56 -0.80 1.52 7.73
N MET A 57 -2.11 1.44 7.52
CA MET A 57 -2.75 0.28 6.90
C MET A 57 -2.25 0.05 5.46
N VAL A 58 -2.12 1.13 4.68
CA VAL A 58 -1.58 1.08 3.32
C VAL A 58 -0.14 0.56 3.33
N LEU A 59 0.71 1.09 4.21
CA LEU A 59 2.08 0.62 4.37
C LEU A 59 2.13 -0.86 4.74
N GLY A 60 1.27 -1.31 5.66
CA GLY A 60 1.18 -2.71 6.08
C GLY A 60 0.88 -3.65 4.91
N ILE A 61 -0.16 -3.32 4.13
CA ILE A 61 -0.54 -4.10 2.93
C ILE A 61 0.59 -4.10 1.91
N GLN A 62 1.16 -2.93 1.63
CA GLN A 62 2.24 -2.78 0.66
C GLN A 62 3.48 -3.59 1.06
N ASN A 63 3.90 -3.51 2.33
CA ASN A 63 5.10 -4.20 2.81
C ASN A 63 4.89 -5.72 2.84
N TYR A 64 3.73 -6.21 3.30
CA TYR A 64 3.46 -7.65 3.38
C TYR A 64 3.30 -8.30 2.01
N TYR A 65 2.55 -7.67 1.10
CA TYR A 65 2.26 -8.24 -0.21
C TYR A 65 3.24 -7.82 -1.32
N ARG A 66 4.33 -7.08 -1.00
CA ARG A 66 5.32 -6.61 -1.97
C ARG A 66 5.94 -7.71 -2.84
N ILE A 67 5.94 -8.95 -2.35
CA ILE A 67 6.52 -10.10 -3.04
C ILE A 67 5.59 -10.62 -4.16
N ALA A 68 4.30 -10.29 -4.13
CA ALA A 68 3.37 -10.70 -5.17
C ALA A 68 3.67 -9.99 -6.50
N THR A 69 3.88 -10.75 -7.57
CA THR A 69 4.26 -10.22 -8.89
C THR A 69 3.18 -9.33 -9.48
N CYS A 70 1.91 -9.59 -9.14
CA CYS A 70 0.75 -8.88 -9.66
C CYS A 70 0.12 -7.92 -8.63
N ILE A 71 0.85 -7.56 -7.57
CA ILE A 71 0.35 -6.70 -6.49
C ILE A 71 -0.19 -5.34 -6.97
N SER A 72 0.43 -4.75 -7.98
CA SER A 72 -0.01 -3.46 -8.54
C SER A 72 -1.42 -3.54 -9.14
N LEU A 73 -1.78 -4.68 -9.75
CA LEU A 73 -3.11 -4.91 -10.32
C LEU A 73 -4.16 -5.09 -9.22
N ASP A 74 -3.81 -5.83 -8.16
CA ASP A 74 -4.69 -6.07 -7.02
C ASP A 74 -4.95 -4.77 -6.25
N CYS A 75 -3.91 -4.02 -5.92
CA CYS A 75 -4.01 -2.72 -5.25
C CYS A 75 -4.73 -1.67 -6.10
N ARG A 76 -4.71 -1.76 -7.44
CA ARG A 76 -5.46 -0.86 -8.32
C ARG A 76 -6.98 -1.00 -8.13
N LYS A 77 -7.48 -2.21 -7.89
CA LYS A 77 -8.90 -2.45 -7.61
C LYS A 77 -9.31 -1.78 -6.30
N ILE A 78 -8.51 -1.98 -5.24
CA ILE A 78 -8.74 -1.34 -3.94
C ILE A 78 -8.69 0.17 -4.08
N HIS A 79 -7.67 0.71 -4.77
CA HIS A 79 -7.51 2.14 -4.96
C HIS A 79 -8.74 2.78 -5.61
N ARG A 80 -9.30 2.18 -6.66
CA ARG A 80 -10.50 2.71 -7.33
C ARG A 80 -11.67 2.84 -6.36
N ARG A 81 -11.88 1.85 -5.50
CA ARG A 81 -12.99 1.81 -4.53
C ARG A 81 -12.78 2.85 -3.43
N VAL A 82 -11.59 2.91 -2.86
CA VAL A 82 -11.22 3.92 -1.85
C VAL A 82 -11.34 5.33 -2.42
N MET A 83 -10.81 5.58 -3.61
CA MET A 83 -10.86 6.90 -4.24
C MET A 83 -12.30 7.34 -4.53
N THR A 84 -13.16 6.42 -4.98
CA THR A 84 -14.60 6.71 -5.17
C THR A 84 -15.25 7.17 -3.87
N VAL A 85 -14.92 6.52 -2.75
CA VAL A 85 -15.47 6.90 -1.43
C VAL A 85 -14.92 8.24 -0.97
N LEU A 86 -13.61 8.47 -1.09
CA LEU A 86 -12.98 9.74 -0.73
C LEU A 86 -13.56 10.89 -1.55
N THR A 87 -13.62 10.75 -2.88
CA THR A 87 -14.20 11.78 -3.74
C THR A 87 -15.66 12.02 -3.40
N ASN A 88 -16.50 10.98 -3.24
CA ASN A 88 -17.91 11.20 -2.94
C ASN A 88 -18.18 11.79 -1.56
N ARG A 89 -17.34 11.48 -0.56
CA ARG A 89 -17.55 11.92 0.83
C ARG A 89 -16.91 13.26 1.14
N LEU A 90 -15.84 13.62 0.44
CA LEU A 90 -15.13 14.90 0.58
C LEU A 90 -15.54 15.93 -0.48
N ASN A 91 -16.45 15.57 -1.39
CA ASN A 91 -17.07 16.53 -2.31
C ASN A 91 -18.29 17.14 -1.64
N THR A 92 -18.22 18.45 -1.41
CA THR A 92 -19.28 19.28 -0.86
C THR A 92 -19.90 20.14 -1.96
N GLU A 93 -21.08 20.72 -1.73
CA GLU A 93 -21.76 21.62 -2.69
C GLU A 93 -20.88 22.81 -3.12
N THR A 94 -19.94 23.22 -2.27
CA THR A 94 -19.00 24.31 -2.50
C THR A 94 -17.68 23.86 -3.15
N GLY A 95 -17.47 22.57 -3.39
CA GLY A 95 -16.30 22.04 -4.09
C GLY A 95 -15.71 20.75 -3.49
N CYS A 96 -14.67 20.24 -4.14
CA CYS A 96 -13.96 19.02 -3.74
C CYS A 96 -12.81 19.35 -2.78
N GLN A 97 -12.87 18.84 -1.55
CA GLN A 97 -11.81 19.03 -0.56
C GLN A 97 -10.56 18.16 -0.84
N LEU A 98 -10.62 17.25 -1.81
CA LEU A 98 -9.51 16.38 -2.16
C LEU A 98 -8.62 17.03 -3.21
N VAL A 99 -7.43 17.48 -2.80
CA VAL A 99 -6.47 18.20 -3.65
C VAL A 99 -5.25 17.35 -3.99
N ARG A 100 -4.51 17.74 -5.02
CA ARG A 100 -3.28 17.03 -5.47
C ARG A 100 -2.00 17.68 -4.96
N GLU A 101 -2.07 18.92 -4.52
CA GLU A 101 -0.94 19.77 -4.15
C GLU A 101 -1.21 20.42 -2.80
N GLY A 102 -0.18 21.00 -2.19
CA GLY A 102 -0.32 21.80 -0.97
C GLY A 102 -0.13 21.07 0.36
N GLY A 103 0.35 19.81 0.34
CA GLY A 103 0.72 19.10 1.56
C GLY A 103 2.22 18.82 1.67
N ALA A 104 2.68 18.69 2.91
CA ALA A 104 4.04 18.39 3.28
C ALA A 104 4.26 16.87 3.33
N MET A 105 5.35 16.43 2.73
CA MET A 105 5.89 15.09 2.91
C MET A 105 7.23 15.18 3.64
N THR A 106 7.46 14.24 4.54
CA THR A 106 8.79 13.91 5.05
C THR A 106 9.68 13.40 3.92
N ASP A 107 11.00 13.44 4.10
CA ASP A 107 11.92 13.05 3.03
C ASP A 107 11.80 11.56 2.66
N SER A 108 11.53 10.70 3.65
CA SER A 108 11.22 9.27 3.43
C SER A 108 9.95 9.06 2.59
N GLU A 109 8.93 9.90 2.79
CA GLU A 109 7.70 9.86 2.01
C GLU A 109 7.93 10.36 0.58
N LYS A 110 8.74 11.41 0.40
CA LYS A 110 9.13 11.88 -0.94
C LYS A 110 9.90 10.81 -1.71
N GLU A 111 10.82 10.11 -1.05
CA GLU A 111 11.56 9.01 -1.68
C GLU A 111 10.61 7.89 -2.13
N ARG A 112 9.64 7.52 -1.28
CA ARG A 112 8.72 6.41 -1.57
C ARG A 112 7.59 6.79 -2.54
N PHE A 113 7.06 8.01 -2.46
CA PHE A 113 5.82 8.41 -3.14
C PHE A 113 5.94 9.70 -3.96
N GLY A 114 7.05 10.43 -3.91
CA GLY A 114 7.19 11.74 -4.56
C GLY A 114 7.02 11.70 -6.09
N ALA A 115 7.29 10.57 -6.73
CA ALA A 115 7.05 10.38 -8.17
C ALA A 115 5.58 10.01 -8.52
N SER A 116 4.72 9.82 -7.52
CA SER A 116 3.36 9.34 -7.72
C SER A 116 2.37 10.47 -7.92
N GLN A 117 1.73 10.52 -9.10
CA GLN A 117 0.59 11.40 -9.35
C GLN A 117 -0.70 10.96 -8.63
N MET A 118 -0.65 9.89 -7.85
CA MET A 118 -1.80 9.31 -7.14
C MET A 118 -1.93 9.81 -5.70
N VAL A 119 -0.92 10.49 -5.17
CA VAL A 119 -0.99 11.08 -3.83
C VAL A 119 -2.06 12.18 -3.81
N ARG A 120 -2.79 12.25 -2.71
CA ARG A 120 -3.83 13.26 -2.48
C ARG A 120 -3.66 13.85 -1.10
N TYR A 121 -4.28 15.01 -0.90
CA TYR A 121 -4.35 15.70 0.37
C TYR A 121 -5.79 16.11 0.62
N VAL A 122 -6.15 16.24 1.90
CA VAL A 122 -7.40 16.91 2.29
C VAL A 122 -7.09 18.40 2.47
N SER A 123 -7.91 19.26 1.89
CA SER A 123 -7.77 20.72 1.99
C SER A 123 -7.70 21.14 3.46
N GLY A 124 -6.68 21.94 3.80
CA GLY A 124 -6.43 22.39 5.17
C GLY A 124 -5.66 21.39 6.06
N ILE A 125 -5.36 20.19 5.57
CA ILE A 125 -4.54 19.19 6.29
C ILE A 125 -3.21 19.00 5.59
N ASN A 126 -2.13 19.27 6.31
CA ASN A 126 -0.77 19.18 5.81
C ASN A 126 -0.19 17.75 5.87
N ARG A 127 -0.97 16.74 5.45
CA ARG A 127 -0.58 15.32 5.49
C ARG A 127 -1.01 14.61 4.21
N PRO A 128 -0.12 13.82 3.57
CA PRO A 128 -0.47 13.04 2.39
C PRO A 128 -1.39 11.87 2.74
N ILE A 129 -2.25 11.51 1.80
CA ILE A 129 -2.95 10.22 1.79
C ILE A 129 -2.13 9.28 0.90
N TYR A 130 -1.63 8.19 1.49
CA TYR A 130 -0.76 7.28 0.76
C TYR A 130 -1.47 6.53 -0.39
N PRO A 131 -0.87 6.51 -1.59
CA PRO A 131 -1.44 5.83 -2.73
C PRO A 131 -1.21 4.32 -2.65
N ILE A 132 -2.24 3.55 -2.27
CA ILE A 132 -2.13 2.08 -2.15
C ILE A 132 -1.67 1.38 -3.44
N ALA A 133 -2.11 1.87 -4.61
CA ALA A 133 -1.75 1.30 -5.90
C ALA A 133 -0.35 1.69 -6.39
N PHE A 134 0.32 2.64 -5.74
CA PHE A 134 1.71 2.98 -6.05
C PHE A 134 2.65 2.00 -5.35
N ILE A 135 2.74 0.79 -5.88
CA ILE A 135 3.61 -0.26 -5.38
C ILE A 135 4.30 -0.97 -6.52
N LYS A 136 5.61 -1.18 -6.36
CA LYS A 136 6.42 -2.06 -7.20
C LYS A 136 6.70 -3.35 -6.44
N TYR A 137 6.49 -4.48 -7.13
CA TYR A 137 6.82 -5.77 -6.54
C TYR A 137 8.34 -5.88 -6.35
N LYS A 138 8.76 -6.64 -5.34
CA LYS A 138 10.15 -7.04 -5.11
C LYS A 138 10.28 -8.51 -5.44
N THR A 139 11.24 -8.86 -6.28
CA THR A 139 11.54 -10.27 -6.59
C THR A 139 11.91 -11.00 -5.31
N ALA A 140 11.24 -12.13 -5.05
CA ALA A 140 11.64 -13.03 -3.97
C ALA A 140 13.00 -13.64 -4.31
N ILE A 141 14.02 -13.33 -3.52
CA ILE A 141 15.31 -14.01 -3.60
C ILE A 141 15.28 -15.09 -2.53
N GLY A 142 15.42 -16.36 -2.96
CA GLY A 142 15.50 -17.48 -2.04
C GLY A 142 16.70 -17.31 -1.11
N ILE A 143 16.50 -17.56 0.19
CA ILE A 143 17.61 -17.64 1.13
C ILE A 143 18.41 -18.88 0.74
N SER A 144 19.69 -18.70 0.43
CA SER A 144 20.58 -19.83 0.12
C SER A 144 20.57 -20.81 1.29
N ALA A 145 20.41 -22.11 1.00
CA ALA A 145 20.40 -23.17 2.02
C ALA A 145 21.67 -23.21 2.88
N ALA A 146 22.78 -22.63 2.38
CA ALA A 146 24.02 -22.47 3.12
C ALA A 146 23.95 -21.42 4.25
N VAL A 147 22.87 -20.63 4.33
CA VAL A 147 22.71 -19.52 5.27
C VAL A 147 21.76 -19.91 6.40
N CYS A 148 22.29 -20.66 7.37
CA CYS A 148 21.56 -21.01 8.60
C CYS A 148 21.70 -19.92 9.66
N CYS A 149 20.59 -19.37 10.18
CA CYS A 149 20.59 -18.34 11.23
C CYS A 149 21.19 -18.81 12.57
N PHE A 150 21.30 -20.11 12.77
CA PHE A 150 21.95 -20.70 13.94
C PHE A 150 23.47 -20.77 13.81
N SER A 151 24.02 -20.70 12.58
CA SER A 151 25.46 -20.69 12.33
C SER A 151 26.07 -19.26 12.45
N PRO A 152 27.27 -19.09 13.02
CA PRO A 152 27.93 -17.78 13.10
C PRO A 152 28.16 -17.13 11.72
N ALA A 153 28.49 -17.92 10.71
CA ALA A 153 28.68 -17.47 9.32
C ALA A 153 27.36 -16.99 8.69
N GLY A 154 26.26 -17.70 8.93
CA GLY A 154 24.94 -17.29 8.47
C GLY A 154 24.49 -15.96 9.11
N ARG A 155 24.70 -15.77 10.42
CA ARG A 155 24.35 -14.52 11.13
C ARG A 155 25.05 -13.29 10.54
N LYS A 156 26.34 -13.37 10.22
CA LYS A 156 27.07 -12.26 9.56
C LYS A 156 26.49 -11.89 8.20
N LYS A 157 26.01 -12.88 7.43
CA LYS A 157 25.44 -12.68 6.10
C LYS A 157 24.04 -12.04 6.15
N TYR A 158 23.23 -12.35 7.16
CA TYR A 158 21.95 -11.67 7.38
C TYR A 158 22.12 -10.17 7.61
N THR A 159 23.12 -9.74 8.39
CA THR A 159 23.37 -8.30 8.66
C THR A 159 23.68 -7.49 7.40
N ILE A 160 24.22 -8.12 6.35
CA ILE A 160 24.60 -7.46 5.09
C ILE A 160 23.41 -7.38 4.11
N ILE A 161 22.46 -8.32 4.16
CA ILE A 161 21.32 -8.38 3.23
C ILE A 161 20.19 -7.39 3.63
N TRP A 162 20.20 -6.93 4.89
CA TRP A 162 19.18 -6.04 5.45
C TRP A 162 19.69 -4.61 5.74
N ARG A 163 20.91 -4.27 5.35
CA ARG A 163 21.38 -2.88 5.17
C ARG A 163 21.14 -2.46 3.73
#